data_AF-A0AAE9HWH0-F1
#
_entry.id   AF-A0AAE9HWH0-F1
#
_cell.length_a   1.000
_cell.length_b   1.000
_cell.length_c   1.000
_cell.angle_alpha   90.00
_cell.angle_beta   90.00
_cell.angle_gamma   90.00
#
_symmetry.space_group_name_H-M   'P 1'
#
loop_
_entity.id
_entity.type
_entity.pdbx_description
1 polymer ?
#
loop_
_entity_poly.entity_id
_entity_poly.type
_entity_poly.pdbx_seq_one_letter_code
_entity_poly.pdbx_strand_id
1 'polypeptide(L)'
;MPRLSPISRPPAPAGGYEPCPIDPDYDRSYILDDSGVPVRVYDYGVHARWASFEGKGWQIRDMLGEFGVEVWTYFSGWASLRNDDPPVFRTVVKGGGLDKTFHSLTWSEAEDKHRRVIEKVRKTIPTVAERKVSN
;
A
#
# COMPACT_ATOMS: atom_id res chain seq x y z
N MET A 1 -9.94 11.52 -12.58
CA MET A 1 -8.65 11.92 -11.98
C MET A 1 -7.59 10.97 -12.52
N PRO A 2 -6.42 11.45 -12.97
CA PRO A 2 -5.37 10.59 -13.52
C PRO A 2 -4.80 9.65 -12.45
N ARG A 3 -4.28 8.50 -12.87
CA ARG A 3 -3.47 7.62 -12.01
C ARG A 3 -2.33 8.44 -11.41
N LEU A 4 -2.15 8.41 -10.10
CA LEU A 4 -1.06 9.08 -9.42
C LEU A 4 0.23 8.28 -9.65
N SER A 5 1.31 8.96 -10.03
CA SER A 5 2.64 8.37 -10.18
C SER A 5 3.48 8.58 -8.91
N PRO A 6 4.40 7.66 -8.58
CA PRO A 6 5.28 7.81 -7.43
C PRO A 6 6.12 9.09 -7.54
N ILE A 7 6.36 9.74 -6.39
CA ILE A 7 7.21 10.93 -6.30
C ILE A 7 8.66 10.49 -6.50
N SER A 8 9.40 11.17 -7.36
CA SER A 8 10.81 10.85 -7.62
C SER A 8 11.67 11.01 -6.36
N ARG A 9 12.53 10.03 -6.11
CA ARG A 9 13.47 10.00 -5.00
C ARG A 9 14.44 11.18 -5.06
N PRO A 10 14.65 11.94 -3.97
CA PRO A 10 15.77 12.86 -3.90
C PRO A 10 17.10 12.07 -3.89
N PRO A 11 18.15 12.57 -4.58
CA PRO A 11 19.44 11.91 -4.61
C PRO A 11 20.04 11.76 -3.21
N ALA A 12 20.80 10.69 -2.99
CA ALA A 12 21.51 10.50 -1.73
C ALA A 12 22.57 11.62 -1.55
N PRO A 13 22.81 12.10 -0.30
CA PRO A 13 23.90 13.01 -0.01
C PRO A 13 25.26 12.36 -0.32
N ALA A 14 26.25 13.19 -0.69
CA ALA A 14 27.57 12.73 -1.15
C ALA A 14 28.34 11.87 -0.12
N GLY A 15 28.05 12.04 1.17
CA GLY A 15 28.65 11.26 2.27
C GLY A 15 27.82 10.06 2.75
N GLY A 16 26.71 9.76 2.06
CA GLY A 16 25.72 8.83 2.58
C GLY A 16 24.96 9.40 3.78
N TYR A 17 24.08 8.60 4.37
CA TYR A 17 23.34 8.97 5.57
C TYR A 17 24.06 8.42 6.81
N GLU A 18 23.95 9.14 7.92
CA GLU A 18 24.36 8.60 9.23
C GLU A 18 23.55 7.33 9.54
N PRO A 19 24.18 6.22 9.97
CA PRO A 19 23.48 4.99 10.29
C PRO A 19 22.48 5.20 11.43
N CYS A 20 21.24 4.79 11.23
CA CYS A 20 20.20 4.80 12.27
C CYS A 20 19.67 3.37 12.44
N PRO A 21 20.37 2.49 13.19
CA PRO A 21 20.08 1.07 13.19
C PRO A 21 18.71 0.76 13.82
N ILE A 22 17.97 -0.16 13.21
CA ILE A 22 16.79 -0.80 13.77
C ILE A 22 17.29 -1.99 14.60
N ASP A 23 16.76 -2.12 15.82
CA ASP A 23 17.02 -3.29 16.66
C ASP A 23 16.62 -4.58 15.91
N PRO A 24 17.54 -5.56 15.76
CA PRO A 24 17.25 -6.83 15.08
C PRO A 24 16.03 -7.59 15.62
N ASP A 25 15.69 -7.35 16.91
CA ASP A 25 14.57 -7.94 17.64
C ASP A 25 13.31 -7.07 17.62
N TYR A 26 13.29 -6.01 16.80
CA TYR A 26 12.11 -5.20 16.49
C TYR A 26 11.45 -5.65 15.18
N ASP A 27 10.19 -5.23 14.96
CA ASP A 27 9.43 -5.61 13.75
C ASP A 27 10.25 -5.45 12.47
N ARG A 28 10.24 -6.51 11.65
CA ARG A 28 11.11 -6.64 10.48
C ARG A 28 10.69 -5.60 9.45
N SER A 29 11.55 -4.61 9.22
CA SER A 29 11.30 -3.54 8.25
C SER A 29 11.79 -3.96 6.86
N TYR A 30 10.99 -3.68 5.85
CA TYR A 30 11.27 -4.01 4.45
C TYR A 30 11.12 -2.78 3.56
N ILE A 31 11.87 -2.80 2.47
CA ILE A 31 11.68 -1.93 1.31
C ILE A 31 11.44 -2.79 0.07
N LEU A 32 11.08 -2.19 -1.06
CA LEU A 32 11.15 -2.85 -2.36
C LEU A 32 12.46 -2.47 -3.04
N ASP A 33 13.13 -3.44 -3.67
CA ASP A 33 14.23 -3.15 -4.59
C ASP A 33 13.71 -2.66 -5.96
N ASP A 34 14.64 -2.37 -6.88
CA ASP A 34 14.32 -1.89 -8.24
C ASP A 34 13.48 -2.88 -9.06
N SER A 35 13.47 -4.17 -8.67
CA SER A 35 12.67 -5.22 -9.30
C SER A 35 11.31 -5.42 -8.60
N GLY A 36 11.00 -4.62 -7.57
CA GLY A 36 9.78 -4.74 -6.80
C GLY A 36 9.76 -5.91 -5.81
N VAL A 37 10.93 -6.44 -5.44
CA VAL A 37 11.08 -7.55 -4.49
C VAL A 37 11.28 -7.01 -3.07
N PRO A 38 10.59 -7.55 -2.05
CA PRO A 38 10.82 -7.19 -0.66
C PRO A 38 12.24 -7.51 -0.17
N VAL A 39 12.96 -6.50 0.33
CA VAL A 39 14.30 -6.64 0.92
C VAL A 39 14.27 -6.11 2.36
N ARG A 40 14.80 -6.91 3.31
CA ARG A 40 14.89 -6.51 4.71
C ARG A 40 15.94 -5.41 4.88
N VAL A 41 15.61 -4.39 5.66
CA VAL A 41 16.53 -3.30 6.01
C VAL A 41 16.66 -3.18 7.52
N TYR A 42 17.86 -2.81 7.96
CA TYR A 42 18.21 -2.64 9.37
C TYR A 42 18.53 -1.18 9.71
N ASP A 43 18.21 -0.24 8.81
CA ASP A 43 18.36 1.19 9.03
C ASP A 43 16.99 1.86 8.96
N TYR A 44 16.60 2.51 10.06
CA TYR A 44 15.33 3.18 10.22
C TYR A 44 15.22 4.39 9.29
N GLY A 45 16.31 5.13 9.11
CA GLY A 45 16.35 6.24 8.17
C GLY A 45 16.08 5.78 6.74
N VAL A 46 16.67 4.65 6.33
CA VAL A 46 16.42 4.05 5.00
C VAL A 46 14.96 3.66 4.86
N HIS A 47 14.41 2.90 5.82
CA HIS A 47 13.00 2.48 5.78
C HIS A 47 12.03 3.66 5.80
N ALA A 48 12.24 4.64 6.69
CA ALA A 48 11.37 5.81 6.82
C ALA A 48 11.36 6.65 5.54
N ARG A 49 12.53 6.89 4.93
CA ARG A 49 12.62 7.59 3.64
C ARG A 49 11.90 6.81 2.54
N TRP A 50 12.21 5.53 2.39
CA TRP A 50 11.51 4.68 1.44
C TRP A 50 10.00 4.77 1.66
N ALA A 51 9.50 4.61 2.89
CA ALA A 51 8.08 4.73 3.20
C ALA A 51 7.48 6.08 2.80
N SER A 52 8.19 7.20 3.01
CA SER A 52 7.73 8.54 2.66
C SER A 52 7.72 8.86 1.16
N PHE A 53 8.62 8.26 0.36
CA PHE A 53 8.76 8.57 -1.07
C PHE A 53 8.18 7.48 -1.99
N GLU A 54 8.38 6.21 -1.62
CA GLU A 54 8.22 5.05 -2.52
C GLU A 54 7.39 3.91 -1.89
N GLY A 55 7.28 3.86 -0.56
CA GLY A 55 6.95 2.65 0.16
C GLY A 55 5.59 2.58 0.83
N LYS A 56 5.12 3.71 1.38
CA LYS A 56 3.69 3.95 1.63
C LYS A 56 3.05 4.78 0.52
N GLY A 57 3.85 5.21 -0.46
CA GLY A 57 3.37 5.83 -1.68
C GLY A 57 2.54 4.81 -2.45
N TRP A 58 1.23 5.00 -2.43
CA TRP A 58 0.25 4.26 -3.21
C TRP A 58 0.77 4.00 -4.63
N GLN A 59 0.87 2.73 -5.04
CA GLN A 59 1.11 2.43 -6.45
C GLN A 59 -0.21 2.48 -7.24
N ILE A 60 -1.34 2.14 -6.60
CA ILE A 60 -2.67 2.24 -7.21
C ILE A 60 -3.67 2.78 -6.19
N ARG A 61 -4.40 3.83 -6.58
CA ARG A 61 -5.50 4.40 -5.81
C ARG A 61 -6.64 4.75 -6.76
N ASP A 62 -7.82 4.21 -6.48
CA ASP A 62 -9.03 4.44 -7.24
C ASP A 62 -10.13 4.99 -6.33
N MET A 63 -10.58 6.20 -6.67
CA MET A 63 -11.71 6.86 -6.02
C MET A 63 -12.97 6.58 -6.82
N LEU A 64 -13.82 5.71 -6.29
CA LEU A 64 -15.11 5.37 -6.88
C LEU A 64 -16.19 6.27 -6.27
N GLY A 65 -16.13 7.56 -6.63
CA GLY A 65 -16.94 8.61 -6.02
C GLY A 65 -18.46 8.38 -6.10
N GLU A 66 -18.93 7.79 -7.19
CA GLU A 66 -20.34 7.43 -7.37
C GLU A 66 -20.85 6.40 -6.35
N PHE A 67 -19.95 5.59 -5.78
CA PHE A 67 -20.24 4.59 -4.75
C PHE A 67 -19.81 5.02 -3.34
N GLY A 68 -19.12 6.15 -3.21
CA GLY A 68 -18.51 6.60 -1.95
C GLY A 68 -17.46 5.62 -1.43
N VAL A 69 -16.75 4.96 -2.34
CA VAL A 69 -15.73 3.94 -2.03
C VAL A 69 -14.38 4.38 -2.52
N GLU A 70 -13.37 4.08 -1.71
CA GLU A 70 -11.97 4.26 -2.02
C GLU A 70 -11.26 2.90 -1.97
N VAL A 71 -10.49 2.60 -3.01
CA VAL A 71 -9.67 1.39 -3.07
C VAL A 71 -8.22 1.82 -3.22
N TRP A 72 -7.35 1.29 -2.38
CA TRP A 72 -5.93 1.57 -2.47
C TRP A 72 -5.08 0.32 -2.31
N THR A 73 -3.98 0.26 -3.06
CA THR A 73 -3.03 -0.86 -3.03
C THR A 73 -1.60 -0.37 -2.88
N TYR A 74 -0.90 -0.92 -1.90
CA TYR A 74 0.46 -0.52 -1.53
C TYR A 74 1.20 -1.67 -0.84
N PHE A 75 2.53 -1.59 -0.78
CA PHE A 75 3.34 -2.52 0.00
C PHE A 75 3.43 -2.06 1.45
N SER A 76 3.22 -2.96 2.41
CA SER A 76 3.10 -2.55 3.82
C SER A 76 4.44 -2.18 4.48
N GLY A 77 5.57 -2.62 3.90
CA GLY A 77 6.91 -2.24 4.37
C GLY A 77 7.34 -2.87 5.69
N TRP A 78 6.53 -3.76 6.26
CA TRP A 78 6.80 -4.37 7.55
C TRP A 78 6.31 -5.82 7.58
N ALA A 79 6.95 -6.62 8.44
CA ALA A 79 6.47 -7.92 8.86
C ALA A 79 6.62 -8.02 10.37
N SER A 80 5.59 -8.50 11.06
CA SER A 80 5.63 -8.61 12.52
C SER A 80 6.64 -9.69 12.94
N LEU A 81 7.26 -9.51 14.10
CA LEU A 81 8.07 -10.57 14.73
C LEU A 81 7.24 -11.57 15.54
N ARG A 82 5.98 -11.24 15.84
CA ARG A 82 5.08 -12.10 16.64
C ARG A 82 4.50 -13.26 15.83
N ASN A 83 4.55 -13.17 14.52
CA ASN A 83 4.12 -14.18 13.57
C ASN A 83 5.11 -14.23 12.42
N ASP A 84 5.45 -15.42 11.94
CA ASP A 84 6.36 -15.64 10.81
C ASP A 84 5.75 -15.20 9.46
N ASP A 85 4.78 -14.29 9.51
CA ASP A 85 4.12 -13.74 8.33
C ASP A 85 5.15 -13.00 7.48
N PRO A 86 5.20 -13.26 6.17
CA PRO A 86 6.07 -12.51 5.26
C PRO A 86 5.57 -11.07 5.12
N PRO A 87 6.41 -10.14 4.64
CA PRO A 87 5.93 -8.81 4.28
C PRO A 87 4.95 -8.91 3.10
N VAL A 88 3.86 -8.15 3.15
CA VAL A 88 2.75 -8.26 2.19
C VAL A 88 2.41 -6.96 1.49
N PHE A 89 1.84 -7.10 0.29
CA PHE A 89 1.08 -6.07 -0.40
C PHE A 89 -0.36 -6.06 0.13
N ARG A 90 -0.89 -4.88 0.39
CA ARG A 90 -2.23 -4.68 0.94
C ARG A 90 -3.11 -4.00 -0.08
N THR A 91 -4.29 -4.56 -0.33
CA THR A 91 -5.39 -3.90 -1.03
C THR A 91 -6.47 -3.60 0.00
N VAL A 92 -6.74 -2.33 0.25
CA VAL A 92 -7.76 -1.91 1.22
C VAL A 92 -8.90 -1.24 0.49
N VAL A 93 -10.10 -1.52 0.97
CA VAL A 93 -11.34 -0.86 0.57
C VAL A 93 -11.86 -0.10 1.77
N LYS A 94 -12.23 1.15 1.55
CA LYS A 94 -12.84 2.02 2.55
C LYS A 94 -14.08 2.69 1.99
N GLY A 95 -15.08 2.85 2.86
CA GLY A 95 -16.31 3.57 2.51
C GLY A 95 -17.35 2.67 1.85
N GLY A 96 -18.48 3.27 1.47
CA GLY A 96 -19.62 2.55 0.91
C GLY A 96 -20.27 1.50 1.84
N GLY A 97 -19.90 1.44 3.13
CA GLY A 97 -20.29 0.37 4.06
C GLY A 97 -19.38 -0.87 4.00
N LEU A 98 -18.25 -0.80 3.30
CA LEU A 98 -17.32 -1.90 3.11
C LEU A 98 -15.90 -1.48 3.52
N ASP A 99 -15.51 -1.89 4.72
CA ASP A 99 -14.14 -1.72 5.22
C ASP A 99 -13.45 -3.07 5.25
N LYS A 100 -12.58 -3.34 4.26
CA LYS A 100 -11.86 -4.62 4.13
C LYS A 100 -10.42 -4.41 3.72
N THR A 101 -9.54 -5.29 4.19
CA THR A 101 -8.14 -5.37 3.76
C THR A 101 -7.87 -6.77 3.23
N PHE A 102 -7.18 -6.85 2.11
CA PHE A 102 -6.73 -8.09 1.50
C PHE A 102 -5.21 -8.08 1.36
N HIS A 103 -4.59 -9.24 1.46
CA HIS A 103 -3.13 -9.40 1.36
C HIS A 103 -2.75 -10.16 0.09
N SER A 104 -1.60 -9.82 -0.48
CA SER A 104 -0.93 -10.48 -1.61
C SER A 104 0.57 -10.58 -1.33
N LEU A 105 1.23 -11.60 -1.89
CA LEU A 105 2.68 -11.78 -1.72
C LEU A 105 3.49 -11.09 -2.81
N THR A 106 2.88 -10.86 -3.98
CA THR A 106 3.52 -10.17 -5.10
C THR A 106 2.73 -8.94 -5.53
N TRP A 107 3.42 -8.01 -6.20
CA TRP A 107 2.79 -6.84 -6.80
C TRP A 107 1.71 -7.24 -7.83
N SER A 108 2.02 -8.18 -8.74
CA SER A 108 1.07 -8.64 -9.77
C SER A 108 -0.22 -9.20 -9.17
N GLU A 109 -0.13 -10.00 -8.10
CA GLU A 109 -1.31 -10.47 -7.38
C GLU A 109 -2.10 -9.32 -6.74
N ALA A 110 -1.41 -8.30 -6.22
CA ALA A 110 -2.04 -7.13 -5.61
C ALA A 110 -2.78 -6.29 -6.65
N GLU A 111 -2.20 -6.09 -7.84
CA GLU A 111 -2.83 -5.40 -8.97
C GLU A 111 -4.09 -6.13 -9.46
N ASP A 112 -3.98 -7.43 -9.68
CA ASP A 112 -5.12 -8.25 -10.11
C ASP A 112 -6.24 -8.20 -9.07
N LYS A 113 -5.89 -8.28 -7.79
CA LYS A 113 -6.84 -8.17 -6.67
C LYS A 113 -7.48 -6.78 -6.61
N HIS A 114 -6.72 -5.71 -6.83
CA HIS A 114 -7.22 -4.35 -6.91
C HIS A 114 -8.30 -4.22 -7.99
N ARG A 115 -8.01 -4.70 -9.21
CA ARG A 115 -8.94 -4.68 -10.34
C ARG A 115 -10.23 -5.43 -10.02
N ARG A 116 -10.12 -6.67 -9.50
CA ARG A 116 -11.30 -7.48 -9.12
C ARG A 116 -12.15 -6.82 -8.04
N VAL A 117 -11.51 -6.13 -7.09
CA VAL A 117 -12.20 -5.38 -6.04
C VAL A 117 -13.01 -4.23 -6.63
N ILE A 118 -12.43 -3.43 -7.54
CA ILE A 118 -13.16 -2.36 -8.23
C ILE A 118 -14.37 -2.92 -8.99
N GLU A 119 -14.17 -3.99 -9.78
CA GLU A 119 -15.25 -4.62 -10.54
C GLU A 119 -16.36 -5.12 -9.61
N LYS A 120 -16.00 -5.66 -8.45
CA LYS A 120 -16.97 -6.11 -7.46
C LYS A 120 -17.73 -4.94 -6.85
N VAL A 121 -17.06 -3.87 -6.44
CA VAL A 121 -17.69 -2.65 -5.90
C VAL A 121 -18.75 -2.14 -6.88
N ARG A 122 -18.39 -2.00 -8.16
CA ARG A 122 -19.31 -1.54 -9.22
C ARG A 122 -20.55 -2.41 -9.40
N LYS A 123 -20.46 -3.70 -9.09
CA LYS A 123 -21.56 -4.66 -9.24
C LYS A 123 -22.45 -4.76 -8.01
N THR A 124 -21.90 -4.57 -6.82
CA THR A 124 -22.58 -4.94 -5.56
C THR A 124 -22.98 -3.75 -4.71
N ILE A 125 -22.33 -2.60 -4.87
CA ILE A 125 -22.56 -1.45 -4.01
C ILE A 125 -23.50 -0.49 -4.74
N PRO A 126 -24.65 -0.11 -4.15
CA PRO A 126 -25.52 0.91 -4.73
C PRO A 126 -24.80 2.25 -4.79
N THR A 127 -25.11 3.04 -5.79
CA THR A 127 -24.60 4.40 -5.91
C THR A 127 -25.06 5.26 -4.73
N VAL A 128 -24.31 6.31 -4.44
CA VAL A 128 -24.65 7.30 -3.40
C VAL A 128 -26.01 7.96 -3.71
N ALA A 129 -26.35 8.11 -4.99
CA ALA A 129 -27.64 8.65 -5.41
C ALA A 129 -28.79 7.71 -5.02
N GLU A 130 -28.69 6.41 -5.30
CA GLU A 130 -29.72 5.42 -4.95
C GLU A 130 -29.95 5.33 -3.44
N ARG A 131 -28.87 5.41 -2.63
CA ARG A 131 -28.99 5.37 -1.16
C ARG A 131 -29.72 6.57 -0.56
N LYS A 132 -29.69 7.73 -1.23
CA LYS A 132 -30.40 8.93 -0.78
C LYS A 132 -31.91 8.90 -1.08
N VAL A 133 -32.34 8.04 -2.02
CA VAL A 133 -33.76 7.91 -2.40
C VAL A 133 -34.48 6.87 -1.53
N SER A 134 -33.75 5.99 -0.87
CA SER A 134 -34.29 4.92 -0.01
C SER A 134 -34.33 5.27 1.49
N ASN A 135 -33.97 6.50 1.87
CA ASN A 135 -33.97 7.01 3.25
C ASN A 135 -34.92 8.21 3.35
#